data_AF-A0A949YT30-F1
#
_entry.id   AF-A0A949YT30-F1
#
_cell.length_a   1.000
_cell.length_b   1.000
_cell.length_c   1.000
_cell.angle_alpha   90.00
_cell.angle_beta   90.00
_cell.angle_gamma   90.00
#
_symmetry.space_group_name_H-M   'P 1'
#
loop_
_entity.id
_entity.type
_entity.pdbx_description
1 polymer ?
#
loop_
_entity_poly.entity_id
_entity_poly.type
_entity_poly.pdbx_seq_one_letter_code
_entity_poly.pdbx_strand_id
1 'polypeptide(L)'
;MRASKPGVRQNRLRGYCFCITALLVPLVGCASRSNSASSLGVSRNAPPPQVQSADQVPAPVLRSGDLWVDRIKGDDREFRIEEVHRDGTMIVSFWGSEMTTDPYLNIIVYRSLTESSADPSISDKPGLWFPFPLYPNKTWVNDYSWRIIGASASSGRAQDTGRVFGWEDVTVPAGTFHCIKAEVDTRFYGKGGMADESQLTYWYAPKVNRFVRFDYHSNYEGSVGAQLVEYKPAAPTP
;
A
#
# COMPACT_ATOMS: atom_id res chain seq x y z
N MET A 1 -19.30 -51.22 10.02
CA MET A 1 -18.36 -50.99 11.13
C MET A 1 -18.15 -49.48 11.28
N ARG A 2 -18.61 -48.92 12.40
CA ARG A 2 -18.40 -47.52 12.78
C ARG A 2 -17.01 -47.39 13.40
N ALA A 3 -16.25 -46.36 13.02
CA ALA A 3 -15.09 -45.92 13.78
C ALA A 3 -15.16 -44.40 13.96
N SER A 4 -14.94 -44.00 15.20
CA SER A 4 -15.29 -42.76 15.87
C SER A 4 -14.23 -41.66 15.77
N LYS A 5 -14.69 -40.39 15.72
CA LYS A 5 -13.87 -39.18 15.90
C LYS A 5 -13.51 -38.95 17.38
N PRO A 6 -12.29 -38.47 17.71
CA PRO A 6 -12.01 -37.65 18.89
C PRO A 6 -12.09 -36.17 18.48
N GLY A 7 -12.51 -35.16 19.25
CA GLY A 7 -12.72 -34.98 20.67
C GLY A 7 -12.35 -33.53 20.97
N VAL A 8 -13.31 -32.59 20.81
CA VAL A 8 -13.11 -31.13 20.97
C VAL A 8 -12.98 -30.80 22.46
N ARG A 9 -11.87 -30.15 22.87
CA ARG A 9 -11.75 -29.55 24.20
C ARG A 9 -12.20 -28.09 24.16
N GLN A 10 -13.33 -27.81 24.82
CA GLN A 10 -13.76 -26.47 25.21
C GLN A 10 -12.95 -26.01 26.41
N ASN A 11 -12.28 -24.86 26.33
CA ASN A 11 -11.76 -24.16 27.50
C ASN A 11 -12.58 -22.90 27.76
N ARG A 12 -12.99 -22.80 29.04
CA ARG A 12 -13.98 -21.88 29.58
C ARG A 12 -13.46 -20.45 29.67
N LEU A 13 -14.38 -19.51 29.44
CA LEU A 13 -14.28 -18.12 29.85
C LEU A 13 -14.03 -17.99 31.36
N ARG A 14 -13.15 -17.04 31.74
CA ARG A 14 -13.22 -16.36 33.03
C ARG A 14 -13.28 -14.86 32.75
N GLY A 15 -14.41 -14.26 33.10
CA GLY A 15 -14.56 -12.83 33.20
C GLY A 15 -13.83 -12.29 34.42
N TYR A 16 -13.37 -11.05 34.32
CA TYR A 16 -13.16 -10.19 35.48
C TYR A 16 -13.77 -8.82 35.21
N CYS A 17 -14.48 -8.40 36.25
CA CYS A 17 -15.28 -7.21 36.41
C CYS A 17 -14.47 -6.16 37.21
N PHE A 18 -14.99 -4.93 37.24
CA PHE A 18 -14.58 -3.77 38.06
C PHE A 18 -13.31 -3.04 37.57
N CYS A 19 -13.19 -1.72 37.66
CA CYS A 19 -14.00 -0.70 38.33
C CYS A 19 -13.71 0.67 37.67
N ILE A 20 -14.74 1.51 37.60
CA ILE A 20 -14.64 2.93 37.25
C ILE A 20 -14.20 3.68 38.51
N THR A 21 -13.21 4.56 38.40
CA THR A 21 -13.03 5.66 39.36
C THR A 21 -12.48 6.89 38.65
N ALA A 22 -13.37 7.86 38.47
CA ALA A 22 -13.05 9.24 38.16
C ALA A 22 -12.45 9.92 39.41
N LEU A 23 -11.47 10.79 39.20
CA LEU A 23 -11.06 11.78 40.21
C LEU A 23 -10.81 13.11 39.51
N LEU A 24 -11.76 14.01 39.74
CA LEU A 24 -11.71 15.45 39.48
C LEU A 24 -10.61 16.09 40.33
N VAL A 25 -9.82 16.97 39.72
CA VAL A 25 -8.89 17.89 40.41
C VAL A 25 -9.51 19.29 40.40
N PRO A 26 -9.54 20.00 41.55
CA PRO A 26 -10.15 21.31 41.67
C PRO A 26 -9.33 22.46 41.08
N LEU A 27 -10.09 23.46 40.61
CA LEU A 27 -9.70 24.79 40.20
C LEU A 27 -9.05 25.59 41.35
N VAL A 28 -7.85 26.14 41.10
CA VAL A 28 -7.28 27.27 41.84
C VAL A 28 -6.46 28.10 40.85
N GLY A 29 -6.66 29.42 40.80
CA GLY A 29 -5.72 30.30 40.11
C GLY A 29 -6.25 31.69 39.80
N CYS A 30 -5.80 32.66 40.59
CA CYS A 30 -6.16 34.07 40.65
C CYS A 30 -6.16 34.89 39.35
N ALA A 31 -6.96 35.95 39.41
CA ALA A 31 -7.05 37.06 38.48
C ALA A 31 -5.71 37.73 38.16
N SER A 32 -5.59 38.23 36.93
CA SER A 32 -4.73 39.37 36.59
C SER A 32 -5.35 40.11 35.40
N ARG A 33 -5.67 41.39 35.62
CA ARG A 33 -6.05 42.35 34.56
C ARG A 33 -4.86 42.50 33.60
N SER A 34 -5.12 42.43 32.30
CA SER A 34 -4.19 42.93 31.28
C SER A 34 -4.92 43.85 30.32
N ASN A 35 -4.37 45.06 30.21
CA ASN A 35 -4.82 46.15 29.36
C ASN A 35 -5.03 45.75 27.90
N SER A 36 -6.14 46.21 27.33
CA SER A 36 -6.32 46.31 25.88
C SER A 36 -5.34 47.33 25.32
N ALA A 37 -4.28 46.86 24.67
CA ALA A 37 -3.49 47.65 23.74
C ALA A 37 -3.70 47.07 22.34
N SER A 38 -4.44 47.81 21.53
CA SER A 38 -4.56 47.55 20.09
C SER A 38 -3.18 47.63 19.46
N SER A 39 -2.67 46.49 18.98
CA SER A 39 -1.56 46.45 18.04
C SER A 39 -2.10 46.16 16.64
N LEU A 40 -2.03 47.17 15.78
CA LEU A 40 -2.01 46.98 14.35
C LEU A 40 -0.59 46.51 13.99
N GLY A 41 -0.45 45.33 13.36
CA GLY A 41 0.85 44.97 12.79
C GLY A 41 1.06 43.49 12.50
N VAL A 42 0.88 43.13 11.23
CA VAL A 42 1.59 42.07 10.52
C VAL A 42 1.30 40.63 11.00
N SER A 43 0.29 40.01 10.37
CA SER A 43 0.20 38.55 10.30
C SER A 43 1.39 38.01 9.49
N ARG A 44 2.47 37.62 10.18
CA ARG A 44 3.54 36.77 9.67
C ARG A 44 3.44 35.42 10.38
N ASN A 45 2.49 34.60 9.97
CA ASN A 45 2.51 33.16 10.25
C ASN A 45 2.12 32.42 8.96
N ALA A 46 2.87 32.65 7.90
CA ALA A 46 3.01 31.62 6.89
C ALA A 46 4.02 30.60 7.46
N PRO A 47 3.65 29.33 7.66
CA PRO A 47 4.64 28.31 8.01
C PRO A 47 5.72 28.30 6.91
N PRO A 48 7.01 28.18 7.27
CA PRO A 48 8.07 28.11 6.28
C PRO A 48 7.77 26.97 5.29
N PRO A 49 8.06 27.15 3.99
CA PRO A 49 7.90 26.08 3.02
C PRO A 49 8.67 24.86 3.53
N GLN A 50 7.96 23.75 3.70
CA GLN A 50 8.60 22.51 4.13
C GLN A 50 9.61 22.12 3.06
N VAL A 51 10.89 22.28 3.38
CA VAL A 51 11.99 21.81 2.54
C VAL A 51 11.85 20.29 2.48
N GLN A 52 11.37 19.77 1.36
CA GLN A 52 11.45 18.34 1.07
C GLN A 52 12.93 17.96 1.20
N SER A 53 13.25 17.13 2.19
CA SER A 53 14.62 16.65 2.39
C SER A 53 15.07 15.92 1.12
N ALA A 54 16.32 16.13 0.69
CA ALA A 54 16.88 15.57 -0.54
C ALA A 54 16.74 14.04 -0.68
N ASP A 55 16.48 13.33 0.43
CA ASP A 55 16.30 11.88 0.46
C ASP A 55 14.84 11.41 0.30
N GLN A 56 13.88 12.34 0.12
CA GLN A 56 12.48 12.01 -0.12
C GLN A 56 12.20 11.85 -1.62
N VAL A 57 11.60 10.72 -1.95
CA VAL A 57 11.07 10.42 -3.27
C VAL A 57 9.58 10.76 -3.29
N PRO A 58 9.13 11.76 -4.06
CA PRO A 58 7.71 12.08 -4.17
C PRO A 58 6.95 10.97 -4.91
N ALA A 59 5.62 11.01 -4.81
CA ALA A 59 4.77 10.15 -5.62
C ALA A 59 5.03 10.35 -7.13
N PRO A 60 4.91 9.28 -7.94
CA PRO A 60 5.04 9.39 -9.39
C PRO A 60 3.94 10.28 -9.98
N VAL A 61 4.24 10.90 -11.12
CA VAL A 61 3.22 11.54 -11.96
C VAL A 61 2.84 10.54 -13.05
N LEU A 62 1.74 9.84 -12.84
CA LEU A 62 1.21 8.82 -13.74
C LEU A 62 0.12 9.39 -14.65
N ARG A 63 0.08 8.89 -15.89
CA ARG A 63 -0.85 9.34 -16.94
C ARG A 63 -1.42 8.14 -17.67
N SER A 64 -2.66 8.26 -18.15
CA SER A 64 -3.22 7.31 -19.09
C SER A 64 -2.29 7.15 -20.30
N GLY A 65 -1.98 5.92 -20.66
CA GLY A 65 -1.06 5.57 -21.73
C GLY A 65 0.40 5.39 -21.31
N ASP A 66 0.77 5.66 -20.04
CA ASP A 66 2.09 5.25 -19.56
C ASP A 66 2.22 3.72 -19.66
N LEU A 67 3.29 3.25 -20.29
CA LEU A 67 3.52 1.84 -20.61
C LEU A 67 4.91 1.41 -20.16
N TRP A 68 4.98 0.30 -19.46
CA TRP A 68 6.21 -0.40 -19.12
C TRP A 68 6.15 -1.81 -19.68
N VAL A 69 7.31 -2.33 -20.07
CA VAL A 69 7.48 -3.74 -20.45
C VAL A 69 8.37 -4.38 -19.40
N ASP A 70 7.86 -5.45 -18.78
CA ASP A 70 8.55 -6.21 -17.75
C ASP A 70 8.84 -7.63 -18.22
N ARG A 71 10.03 -8.13 -17.92
CA ARG A 71 10.37 -9.55 -18.09
C ARG A 71 9.93 -10.35 -16.88
N ILE A 72 9.08 -11.34 -17.10
CA ILE A 72 8.52 -12.23 -16.10
C ILE A 72 8.69 -13.66 -16.56
N LYS A 73 9.49 -14.45 -15.84
CA LYS A 73 9.79 -15.86 -16.20
C LYS A 73 10.29 -16.04 -17.65
N GLY A 74 10.97 -15.02 -18.19
CA GLY A 74 11.50 -15.02 -19.56
C GLY A 74 10.60 -14.39 -20.61
N ASP A 75 9.32 -14.16 -20.30
CA ASP A 75 8.37 -13.51 -21.19
C ASP A 75 8.30 -12.01 -20.91
N ASP A 76 8.23 -11.20 -21.96
CA ASP A 76 8.02 -9.76 -21.84
C ASP A 76 6.52 -9.47 -21.81
N ARG A 77 6.07 -8.76 -20.78
CA ARG A 77 4.65 -8.44 -20.53
C ARG A 77 4.47 -6.96 -20.27
N GLU A 78 3.36 -6.43 -20.75
CA GLU A 78 3.05 -5.02 -20.58
C GLU A 78 2.42 -4.75 -19.21
N PHE A 79 2.82 -3.64 -18.62
CA PHE A 79 2.11 -2.94 -17.57
C PHE A 79 1.67 -1.59 -18.11
N ARG A 80 0.39 -1.23 -17.98
CA ARG A 80 -0.13 0.01 -18.58
C ARG A 80 -1.10 0.72 -17.65
N ILE A 81 -1.01 2.05 -17.58
CA ILE A 81 -2.11 2.87 -17.06
C ILE A 81 -3.13 3.02 -18.18
N GLU A 82 -4.27 2.35 -18.07
CA GLU A 82 -5.31 2.38 -19.10
C GLU A 82 -6.13 3.68 -18.98
N GLU A 83 -6.54 4.02 -17.76
CA GLU A 83 -7.36 5.19 -17.48
C GLU A 83 -7.02 5.82 -16.13
N VAL A 84 -7.05 7.15 -16.07
CA VAL A 84 -7.02 7.94 -14.83
C VAL A 84 -8.36 8.64 -14.71
N HIS A 85 -9.13 8.29 -13.68
CA HIS A 85 -10.43 8.88 -13.43
C HIS A 85 -10.31 10.25 -12.72
N ARG A 86 -11.39 11.03 -12.74
CA ARG A 86 -11.43 12.38 -12.14
C ARG A 86 -11.22 12.38 -10.63
N ASP A 87 -11.56 11.29 -9.95
CA ASP A 87 -11.36 11.13 -8.50
C ASP A 87 -9.93 10.66 -8.14
N GLY A 88 -9.08 10.45 -9.16
CA GLY A 88 -7.70 9.99 -9.02
C GLY A 88 -7.52 8.48 -9.02
N THR A 89 -8.60 7.69 -8.95
CA THR A 89 -8.48 6.24 -9.13
C THR A 89 -8.06 5.91 -10.56
N MET A 90 -7.38 4.78 -10.74
CA MET A 90 -6.85 4.38 -12.04
C MET A 90 -7.26 2.95 -12.39
N ILE A 91 -7.51 2.71 -13.67
CA ILE A 91 -7.55 1.38 -14.26
C ILE A 91 -6.16 1.05 -14.79
N VAL A 92 -5.61 -0.06 -14.35
CA VAL A 92 -4.24 -0.48 -14.65
C VAL A 92 -4.26 -1.90 -15.18
N SER A 93 -3.61 -2.15 -16.31
CA SER A 93 -3.34 -3.50 -16.80
C SER A 93 -2.03 -3.99 -16.20
N PHE A 94 -2.11 -4.88 -15.22
CA PHE A 94 -0.97 -5.58 -14.61
C PHE A 94 -0.72 -6.89 -15.37
N TRP A 95 0.15 -6.85 -16.38
CA TRP A 95 0.63 -8.05 -17.09
C TRP A 95 -0.49 -8.93 -17.67
N GLY A 96 -1.57 -8.29 -18.12
CA GLY A 96 -2.79 -8.93 -18.64
C GLY A 96 -3.96 -9.00 -17.66
N SER A 97 -3.78 -8.61 -16.40
CA SER A 97 -4.84 -8.53 -15.38
C SER A 97 -5.24 -7.09 -15.10
N GLU A 98 -6.49 -6.73 -15.36
CA GLU A 98 -7.00 -5.39 -15.04
C GLU A 98 -7.24 -5.22 -13.53
N MET A 99 -6.67 -4.18 -12.95
CA MET A 99 -6.79 -3.79 -11.54
C MET A 99 -7.27 -2.35 -11.41
N THR A 100 -7.83 -2.03 -10.25
CA THR A 100 -8.10 -0.63 -9.86
C THR A 100 -7.14 -0.22 -8.77
N THR A 101 -6.49 0.94 -8.92
CA THR A 101 -5.55 1.48 -7.95
C THR A 101 -5.91 2.91 -7.54
N ASP A 102 -5.29 3.38 -6.46
CA ASP A 102 -5.18 4.81 -6.19
C ASP A 102 -4.15 5.48 -7.15
N PRO A 103 -3.94 6.81 -7.10
CA PRO A 103 -2.95 7.51 -7.93
C PRO A 103 -1.49 7.06 -7.74
N TYR A 104 -1.21 6.24 -6.73
CA TYR A 104 0.14 5.82 -6.33
C TYR A 104 0.39 4.34 -6.61
N LEU A 105 -0.53 3.67 -7.32
CA LEU A 105 -0.54 2.24 -7.63
C LEU A 105 -0.82 1.33 -6.42
N ASN A 106 -1.36 1.86 -5.31
CA ASN A 106 -1.87 1.04 -4.22
C ASN A 106 -3.19 0.38 -4.64
N ILE A 107 -3.32 -0.92 -4.40
CA ILE A 107 -4.39 -1.72 -4.98
C ILE A 107 -5.72 -1.54 -4.23
N ILE A 108 -6.80 -1.27 -4.97
CA ILE A 108 -8.18 -1.21 -4.47
C ILE A 108 -8.97 -2.44 -4.94
N VAL A 109 -8.87 -2.78 -6.23
CA VAL A 109 -9.41 -4.00 -6.81
C VAL A 109 -8.24 -4.84 -7.29
N TYR A 110 -8.01 -5.96 -6.61
CA TYR A 110 -6.93 -6.88 -6.91
C TYR A 110 -7.43 -8.07 -7.73
N ARG A 111 -6.60 -8.51 -8.67
CA ARG A 111 -6.72 -9.79 -9.37
C ARG A 111 -5.41 -10.53 -9.19
N SER A 112 -5.48 -11.86 -9.10
CA SER A 112 -4.25 -12.65 -8.89
C SER A 112 -3.22 -12.39 -9.99
N LEU A 113 -1.96 -12.27 -9.57
CA LEU A 113 -0.81 -12.11 -10.47
C LEU A 113 -0.37 -13.44 -11.11
N THR A 114 -0.87 -14.58 -10.61
CA THR A 114 -0.49 -15.92 -11.08
C THR A 114 -1.68 -16.76 -11.55
N GLU A 115 -2.91 -16.43 -11.13
CA GLU A 115 -4.13 -17.15 -11.50
C GLU A 115 -5.18 -16.20 -12.11
N SER A 116 -5.16 -16.03 -13.43
CA SER A 116 -6.07 -15.09 -14.13
C SER A 116 -7.56 -15.42 -13.99
N SER A 117 -7.92 -16.65 -13.61
CA SER A 117 -9.29 -17.10 -13.38
C SER A 117 -9.82 -16.82 -11.98
N ALA A 118 -8.98 -16.34 -11.06
CA ALA A 118 -9.41 -16.03 -9.69
C ALA A 118 -10.42 -14.87 -9.67
N ASP A 119 -11.46 -15.01 -8.84
CA ASP A 119 -12.39 -13.92 -8.59
C ASP A 119 -11.64 -12.70 -7.98
N PRO A 120 -11.95 -11.47 -8.41
CA PRO A 120 -11.27 -10.28 -7.90
C PRO A 120 -11.63 -10.04 -6.42
N SER A 121 -10.67 -9.51 -5.68
CA SER A 121 -10.91 -8.97 -4.34
C SER A 121 -11.01 -7.45 -4.38
N ILE A 122 -11.91 -6.89 -3.57
CA ILE A 122 -12.15 -5.45 -3.45
C ILE A 122 -11.91 -5.05 -2.00
N SER A 123 -11.09 -4.04 -1.81
CA SER A 123 -10.76 -3.47 -0.50
C SER A 123 -11.60 -2.22 -0.20
N ASP A 124 -11.86 -1.97 1.08
CA ASP A 124 -12.57 -0.76 1.54
C ASP A 124 -11.71 0.51 1.45
N LYS A 125 -10.39 0.36 1.37
CA LYS A 125 -9.40 1.38 1.03
C LYS A 125 -8.18 0.71 0.37
N PRO A 126 -7.26 1.47 -0.24
CA PRO A 126 -6.09 0.89 -0.89
C PRO A 126 -5.19 0.08 0.05
N GLY A 127 -4.71 -1.07 -0.42
CA GLY A 127 -3.59 -1.81 0.19
C GLY A 127 -2.29 -1.07 -0.07
N LEU A 128 -1.59 -0.63 0.98
CA LEU A 128 -0.47 0.31 0.88
C LEU A 128 0.84 -0.38 0.54
N TRP A 129 0.98 -0.78 -0.73
CA TRP A 129 2.22 -1.30 -1.31
C TRP A 129 3.25 -0.19 -1.55
N PHE A 130 2.81 0.99 -1.98
CA PHE A 130 3.64 2.14 -2.35
C PHE A 130 3.25 3.38 -1.51
N PRO A 131 3.75 3.48 -0.26
CA PRO A 131 3.37 4.55 0.66
C PRO A 131 4.19 5.82 0.36
N PHE A 132 3.93 6.52 -0.74
CA PHE A 132 4.66 7.76 -1.02
C PHE A 132 4.38 8.88 0.03
N PRO A 133 5.32 9.82 0.25
CA PRO A 133 6.69 9.84 -0.28
C PRO A 133 7.55 8.73 0.34
N LEU A 134 8.48 8.16 -0.42
CA LEU A 134 9.43 7.14 0.08
C LEU A 134 10.69 7.84 0.59
N TYR A 135 11.24 7.39 1.71
CA TYR A 135 12.53 7.85 2.24
C TYR A 135 13.15 6.75 3.12
N PRO A 136 14.48 6.68 3.24
CA PRO A 136 15.15 5.67 4.05
C PRO A 136 14.59 5.56 5.47
N ASN A 137 14.47 4.33 5.97
CA ASN A 137 13.92 3.98 7.30
C ASN A 137 12.44 4.32 7.51
N LYS A 138 11.69 4.74 6.49
CA LYS A 138 10.23 4.87 6.60
C LYS A 138 9.62 3.52 6.94
N THR A 139 8.72 3.48 7.92
CA THR A 139 7.89 2.31 8.23
C THR A 139 6.42 2.69 8.21
N TRP A 140 5.54 1.72 7.96
CA TRP A 140 4.10 1.93 7.99
C TRP A 140 3.34 0.65 8.34
N VAL A 141 2.09 0.85 8.78
CA VAL A 141 1.10 -0.20 8.99
C VAL A 141 -0.22 0.26 8.36
N ASN A 142 -0.93 -0.63 7.69
CA ASN A 142 -2.21 -0.34 7.03
C ASN A 142 -3.22 -1.49 7.23
N ASP A 143 -4.25 -1.26 8.05
CA ASP A 143 -5.34 -2.23 8.23
C ASP A 143 -6.54 -1.90 7.33
N TYR A 144 -7.04 -2.87 6.56
CA TYR A 144 -8.20 -2.70 5.67
C TYR A 144 -9.12 -3.94 5.70
N SER A 145 -10.32 -3.80 5.16
CA SER A 145 -11.22 -4.92 4.91
C SER A 145 -11.20 -5.26 3.42
N TRP A 146 -11.33 -6.54 3.10
CA TRP A 146 -11.44 -7.01 1.72
C TRP A 146 -12.65 -7.93 1.55
N ARG A 147 -13.14 -8.03 0.32
CA ARG A 147 -14.18 -8.97 -0.08
C ARG A 147 -13.94 -9.48 -1.49
N ILE A 148 -14.16 -10.76 -1.71
CA ILE A 148 -14.23 -11.36 -3.04
C ILE A 148 -15.69 -11.31 -3.48
N ILE A 149 -15.95 -10.75 -4.65
CA ILE A 149 -17.26 -10.77 -5.29
C ILE A 149 -17.19 -11.78 -6.43
N GLY A 150 -17.94 -12.88 -6.32
CA GLY A 150 -17.91 -13.93 -7.32
C GLY A 150 -18.49 -15.24 -6.83
N ALA A 151 -18.14 -16.32 -7.51
CA ALA A 151 -18.60 -17.67 -7.17
C ALA A 151 -18.08 -18.12 -5.80
N SER A 152 -16.88 -17.66 -5.42
CA SER A 152 -16.24 -17.95 -4.14
C SER A 152 -16.31 -16.77 -3.17
N ALA A 153 -17.51 -16.18 -3.02
CA ALA A 153 -17.72 -15.00 -2.19
C ALA A 153 -17.17 -15.19 -0.76
N SER A 154 -16.24 -14.32 -0.39
CA SER A 154 -15.58 -14.33 0.91
C SER A 154 -15.29 -12.90 1.34
N SER A 155 -15.04 -12.68 2.63
CA SER A 155 -14.60 -11.39 3.14
C SER A 155 -13.76 -11.54 4.39
N GLY A 156 -12.99 -10.49 4.67
CA GLY A 156 -12.00 -10.54 5.70
C GLY A 156 -11.34 -9.19 6.00
N ARG A 157 -10.25 -9.28 6.74
CA ARG A 157 -9.36 -8.19 7.12
C ARG A 157 -7.99 -8.47 6.54
N ALA A 158 -7.24 -7.41 6.26
CA ALA A 158 -5.85 -7.50 5.93
C ALA A 158 -5.05 -6.41 6.63
N GLN A 159 -3.76 -6.66 6.80
CA GLN A 159 -2.80 -5.72 7.35
C GLN A 159 -1.54 -5.73 6.50
N ASP A 160 -1.18 -4.58 5.96
CA ASP A 160 0.15 -4.36 5.38
C ASP A 160 1.08 -3.80 6.46
N THR A 161 2.31 -4.31 6.51
CA THR A 161 3.41 -3.74 7.29
C THR A 161 4.58 -3.59 6.37
N GLY A 162 5.19 -2.40 6.31
CA GLY A 162 6.30 -2.19 5.40
C GLY A 162 7.42 -1.33 5.96
N ARG A 163 8.55 -1.40 5.24
CA ARG A 163 9.75 -0.64 5.53
C ARG A 163 10.48 -0.26 4.24
N VAL A 164 10.90 1.00 4.17
CA VAL A 164 11.84 1.50 3.17
C VAL A 164 13.25 1.39 3.73
N PHE A 165 14.17 0.81 2.97
CA PHE A 165 15.55 0.59 3.40
C PHE A 165 16.42 1.80 3.05
N GLY A 166 16.69 2.00 1.77
CA GLY A 166 17.61 3.00 1.30
C GLY A 166 17.87 2.86 -0.18
N TRP A 167 18.87 3.58 -0.65
CA TRP A 167 19.24 3.65 -2.05
C TRP A 167 20.25 2.57 -2.43
N GLU A 168 20.06 1.97 -3.60
CA GLU A 168 21.04 1.08 -4.24
C GLU A 168 20.91 1.13 -5.77
N ASP A 169 21.98 0.77 -6.46
CA ASP A 169 21.98 0.69 -7.92
C ASP A 169 21.53 -0.71 -8.36
N VAL A 170 20.50 -0.77 -9.21
CA VAL A 170 19.93 -2.01 -9.72
C VAL A 170 20.10 -2.08 -11.23
N THR A 171 20.67 -3.18 -11.71
CA THR A 171 20.82 -3.46 -13.14
C THR A 171 19.75 -4.44 -13.60
N VAL A 172 19.00 -4.06 -14.62
CA VAL A 172 17.93 -4.82 -15.28
C VAL A 172 18.12 -4.74 -16.81
N PRO A 173 17.34 -5.46 -17.65
CA PRO A 173 17.47 -5.36 -19.10
C PRO A 173 17.38 -3.93 -19.66
N ALA A 174 16.60 -3.05 -19.04
CA ALA A 174 16.50 -1.63 -19.41
C ALA A 174 17.73 -0.77 -19.05
N GLY A 175 18.70 -1.31 -18.32
CA GLY A 175 19.92 -0.61 -17.87
C GLY A 175 20.07 -0.58 -16.35
N THR A 176 20.92 0.32 -15.87
CA THR A 176 21.19 0.52 -14.44
C THR A 176 20.45 1.76 -13.91
N PHE A 177 19.79 1.62 -12.76
CA PHE A 177 18.99 2.65 -12.14
C PHE A 177 19.36 2.81 -10.67
N HIS A 178 19.39 4.06 -10.20
CA HIS A 178 19.47 4.37 -8.78
C HIS A 178 18.07 4.25 -8.16
N CYS A 179 17.89 3.29 -7.26
CA CYS A 179 16.59 2.88 -6.77
C CYS A 179 16.50 2.96 -5.26
N ILE A 180 15.31 3.28 -4.75
CA ILE A 180 15.00 3.10 -3.33
C ILE A 180 14.30 1.75 -3.14
N LYS A 181 14.86 0.91 -2.26
CA LYS A 181 14.30 -0.42 -1.95
C LYS A 181 13.27 -0.33 -0.82
N ALA A 182 12.17 -1.04 -0.96
CA ALA A 182 11.20 -1.24 0.11
C ALA A 182 10.65 -2.67 0.12
N GLU A 183 10.18 -3.08 1.29
CA GLU A 183 9.52 -4.37 1.53
C GLU A 183 8.17 -4.15 2.21
N VAL A 184 7.20 -4.99 1.87
CA VAL A 184 5.83 -5.00 2.41
C VAL A 184 5.42 -6.44 2.69
N ASP A 185 5.09 -6.73 3.93
CA ASP A 185 4.42 -7.96 4.33
C ASP A 185 2.92 -7.66 4.45
N THR A 186 2.10 -8.46 3.79
CA THR A 186 0.63 -8.40 3.93
C THR A 186 0.12 -9.69 4.52
N ARG A 187 -0.71 -9.58 5.56
CA ARG A 187 -1.45 -10.71 6.13
C ARG A 187 -2.92 -10.56 5.83
N PHE A 188 -3.53 -11.61 5.29
CA PHE A 188 -4.95 -11.71 5.02
C PHE A 188 -5.62 -12.70 5.98
N TYR A 189 -6.79 -12.33 6.47
CA TYR A 189 -7.62 -13.17 7.34
C TYR A 189 -9.06 -13.08 6.89
N GLY A 190 -9.70 -14.21 6.61
CA GLY A 190 -11.09 -14.30 6.17
C GLY A 190 -11.93 -15.21 7.06
N LYS A 191 -13.24 -15.21 6.81
CA LYS A 191 -14.15 -16.17 7.43
C LYS A 191 -13.81 -17.61 7.01
N GLY A 192 -14.19 -18.58 7.84
CA GLY A 192 -14.01 -20.01 7.52
C GLY A 192 -12.56 -20.52 7.58
N GLY A 193 -11.64 -19.75 8.18
CA GLY A 193 -10.23 -20.14 8.31
C GLY A 193 -9.37 -19.77 7.09
N MET A 194 -9.91 -18.98 6.15
CA MET A 194 -9.13 -18.43 5.05
C MET A 194 -8.05 -17.51 5.62
N ALA A 195 -6.80 -17.78 5.26
CA ALA A 195 -5.66 -16.93 5.61
C ALA A 195 -4.63 -17.03 4.50
N ASP A 196 -3.95 -15.92 4.25
CA ASP A 196 -2.79 -15.86 3.36
C ASP A 196 -1.77 -14.89 3.94
N GLU A 197 -0.51 -15.10 3.59
CA GLU A 197 0.55 -14.13 3.83
C GLU A 197 1.28 -13.91 2.52
N SER A 198 1.55 -12.65 2.19
CA SER A 198 2.32 -12.27 1.03
C SER A 198 3.45 -11.32 1.39
N GLN A 199 4.54 -11.41 0.65
CA GLN A 199 5.69 -10.53 0.74
C GLN A 199 5.93 -9.88 -0.60
N LEU A 200 6.14 -8.58 -0.60
CA LEU A 200 6.50 -7.76 -1.74
C LEU A 200 7.81 -7.06 -1.44
N THR A 201 8.79 -7.21 -2.33
CA THR A 201 10.00 -6.37 -2.40
C THR A 201 10.01 -5.63 -3.72
N TYR A 202 10.25 -4.32 -3.69
CA TYR A 202 10.37 -3.53 -4.92
C TYR A 202 11.51 -2.52 -4.86
N TRP A 203 12.02 -2.20 -6.04
CA TRP A 203 13.10 -1.22 -6.26
C TRP A 203 12.57 -0.08 -7.10
N TYR A 204 12.12 0.99 -6.44
CA TYR A 204 11.51 2.13 -7.11
C TYR A 204 12.56 3.07 -7.69
N ALA A 205 12.42 3.43 -8.97
CA ALA A 205 13.26 4.42 -9.62
C ALA A 205 12.41 5.61 -10.11
N PRO A 206 12.62 6.83 -9.57
CA PRO A 206 11.88 8.01 -9.99
C PRO A 206 11.99 8.29 -11.50
N LYS A 207 13.14 7.93 -12.10
CA LYS A 207 13.42 8.11 -13.53
C LYS A 207 12.41 7.42 -14.45
N VAL A 208 11.75 6.37 -13.98
CA VAL A 208 10.75 5.60 -14.75
C VAL A 208 9.37 5.60 -14.07
N ASN A 209 9.16 6.44 -13.04
CA ASN A 209 7.90 6.57 -12.30
C ASN A 209 7.33 5.24 -11.73
N ARG A 210 8.14 4.18 -11.64
CA ARG A 210 7.73 2.85 -11.17
C ARG A 210 8.95 2.07 -10.66
N PHE A 211 8.71 0.88 -10.14
CA PHE A 211 9.76 -0.08 -9.86
C PHE A 211 10.46 -0.55 -11.14
N VAL A 212 11.76 -0.81 -11.03
CA VAL A 212 12.56 -1.47 -12.08
C VAL A 212 12.70 -2.97 -11.83
N ARG A 213 12.52 -3.38 -10.57
CA ARG A 213 12.48 -4.77 -10.14
C ARG A 213 11.38 -4.94 -9.10
N PHE A 214 10.69 -6.06 -9.16
CA PHE A 214 9.59 -6.41 -8.27
C PHE A 214 9.64 -7.91 -8.01
N ASP A 215 9.67 -8.28 -6.74
CA ASP A 215 9.64 -9.66 -6.28
C ASP A 215 8.46 -9.82 -5.32
N TYR A 216 7.51 -10.67 -5.69
CA TYR A 216 6.31 -10.97 -4.93
C TYR A 216 6.24 -12.46 -4.63
N HIS A 217 5.76 -12.79 -3.43
CA HIS A 217 5.45 -14.14 -3.00
C HIS A 217 4.16 -14.11 -2.17
N SER A 218 3.26 -15.06 -2.40
CA SER A 218 2.12 -15.38 -1.54
C SER A 218 2.11 -16.88 -1.26
N ASN A 219 1.66 -17.27 -0.06
CA ASN A 219 1.50 -18.69 0.27
C ASN A 219 0.42 -19.36 -0.60
N TYR A 220 -0.57 -18.59 -1.02
CA TYR A 220 -1.66 -19.07 -1.88
C TYR A 220 -1.34 -18.95 -3.38
N GLU A 221 -0.84 -17.80 -3.83
CA GLU A 221 -0.67 -17.50 -5.25
C GLU A 221 0.72 -17.87 -5.79
N GLY A 222 1.69 -18.13 -4.92
CA GLY A 222 3.07 -18.41 -5.31
C GLY A 222 3.85 -17.12 -5.62
N SER A 223 4.83 -17.20 -6.51
CA SER A 223 5.80 -16.11 -6.73
C SER A 223 5.78 -15.52 -8.13
N VAL A 224 6.01 -14.20 -8.18
CA VAL A 224 6.23 -13.41 -9.40
C VAL A 224 7.47 -12.54 -9.22
N GLY A 225 8.39 -12.64 -10.18
CA GLY A 225 9.54 -11.76 -10.30
C GLY A 225 9.47 -11.00 -11.62
N ALA A 226 9.66 -9.69 -11.59
CA ALA A 226 9.61 -8.81 -12.74
C ALA A 226 10.85 -7.91 -12.79
N GLN A 227 11.38 -7.71 -14.00
CA GLN A 227 12.48 -6.79 -14.29
C GLN A 227 12.13 -5.91 -15.47
N LEU A 228 12.37 -4.60 -15.35
CA LEU A 228 12.06 -3.65 -16.40
C LEU A 228 12.92 -3.90 -17.65
N VAL A 229 12.25 -3.99 -18.79
CA VAL A 229 12.83 -4.08 -20.13
C VAL A 229 12.73 -2.73 -20.84
N GLU A 230 11.59 -2.04 -20.72
CA GLU A 230 11.36 -0.78 -21.41
C GLU A 230 10.33 0.09 -20.67
N TYR A 231 10.49 1.41 -20.74
CA TYR A 231 9.48 2.39 -20.30
C TYR A 231 9.17 3.39 -21.41
N LYS A 232 7.89 3.53 -21.73
CA LYS A 232 7.32 4.46 -22.71
C LYS A 232 6.34 5.38 -21.98
N PRO A 233 6.75 6.59 -21.57
CA PRO A 233 5.83 7.55 -20.99
C PRO A 233 4.73 7.92 -21.99
N ALA A 234 3.54 8.21 -21.49
CA ALA A 234 2.46 8.79 -22.27
C ALA A 234 2.94 10.09 -22.91
N ALA A 235 2.48 10.36 -24.13
CA ALA A 235 2.67 11.65 -24.75
C ALA A 235 2.05 12.74 -23.86
N PRO A 236 2.69 13.92 -23.71
CA PRO A 236 2.06 15.05 -23.05
C PRO A 236 0.73 15.36 -23.75
N THR A 237 -0.37 15.44 -23.00
CA THR A 237 -1.61 15.97 -23.54
C THR A 237 -1.35 17.42 -23.99
N PRO A 238 -1.69 17.81 -25.23
CA PRO A 238 -1.50 19.17 -25.73
C PRO A 238 -2.23 20.24 -24.90
#